data_AF-A0A2U2ZKD4-F1
#
_entry.id   AF-A0A2U2ZKD4-F1
#
_cell.length_a   1.000
_cell.length_b   1.000
_cell.length_c   1.000
_cell.angle_alpha   90.00
_cell.angle_beta   90.00
_cell.angle_gamma   90.00
#
_symmetry.space_group_name_H-M   'P 1'
#
loop_
_entity.id
_entity.type
_entity.pdbx_description
1 polymer ?
#
loop_
_entity_poly.entity_id
_entity_poly.type
_entity_poly.pdbx_seq_one_letter_code
_entity_poly.pdbx_strand_id
1 'polypeptide(L)'
;MRRCTSADVLRQHGEGNANWLTANQSPIYAPDLNLQDGIWSMVKRDIGNLAAADLSQITRAVNRRLKMLRYRPEAVNGCLTGAGLVLEA
;
A
#
# COMPACT_ATOMS: atom_id res chain seq x y z
N MET A 1 19.89 -17.20 25.15
CA MET A 1 18.61 -16.67 24.66
C MET A 1 18.90 -15.72 23.50
N ARG A 2 18.61 -16.10 22.25
CA ARG A 2 18.76 -15.17 21.11
C ARG A 2 17.59 -14.19 21.15
N ARG A 3 17.87 -12.88 21.22
CA ARG A 3 16.86 -11.85 21.04
C ARG A 3 16.51 -11.83 19.55
N CYS A 4 15.33 -12.36 19.21
CA CYS A 4 14.76 -12.15 17.87
C CYS A 4 14.46 -10.67 17.71
N THR A 5 15.00 -10.07 16.67
CA THR A 5 14.63 -8.72 16.26
C THR A 5 13.24 -8.74 15.63
N SER A 6 12.58 -7.59 15.52
CA SER A 6 11.26 -7.51 14.87
C SER A 6 11.30 -8.00 13.41
N ALA A 7 12.45 -7.88 12.72
CA ALA A 7 12.66 -8.41 11.38
C ALA A 7 12.68 -9.95 11.35
N ASP A 8 13.27 -10.60 12.36
CA ASP A 8 13.28 -12.07 12.48
C ASP A 8 11.85 -12.61 12.66
N VAL A 9 11.02 -11.90 13.43
CA VAL A 9 9.61 -12.26 13.65
C VAL A 9 8.81 -12.19 12.34
N LEU A 10 8.99 -11.12 11.55
CA LEU A 10 8.30 -10.98 10.26
C LEU A 10 8.75 -12.04 9.24
N ARG A 11 10.05 -12.36 9.20
CA ARG A 11 10.57 -13.46 8.38
C ARG A 11 9.97 -14.79 8.77
N GLN A 12 9.97 -15.12 10.06
CA GLN A 12 9.41 -16.37 10.56
C GLN A 12 7.91 -16.49 10.23
N HIS A 13 7.17 -15.37 10.33
CA HIS A 13 5.77 -15.35 9.93
C HIS A 13 5.59 -15.61 8.43
N GLY A 14 6.44 -15.03 7.58
CA GLY A 14 6.43 -15.30 6.14
C GLY A 14 6.75 -16.76 5.81
N GLU A 15 7.81 -17.31 6.41
CA GLU A 15 8.23 -18.70 6.24
C GLU A 15 7.14 -19.68 6.72
N GLY A 16 6.49 -19.40 7.84
CA GLY A 16 5.38 -20.20 8.37
C GLY A 16 4.10 -20.17 7.52
N ASN A 17 3.97 -19.22 6.59
CA ASN A 17 2.82 -19.03 5.71
C ASN A 17 3.17 -19.13 4.22
N ALA A 18 4.32 -19.71 3.88
CA ALA A 18 4.83 -19.79 2.51
C ALA A 18 3.93 -20.60 1.55
N ASN A 19 2.96 -21.35 2.08
CA ASN A 19 1.95 -22.06 1.28
C ASN A 19 0.90 -21.14 0.66
N TRP A 20 0.69 -19.92 1.18
CA TRP A 20 -0.28 -18.96 0.63
C TRP A 20 0.26 -17.52 0.50
N LEU A 21 1.41 -17.21 1.11
CA LEU A 21 2.03 -15.89 1.07
C LEU A 21 3.36 -15.94 0.29
N THR A 22 3.41 -15.24 -0.85
CA THR A 22 4.65 -15.05 -1.62
C THR A 22 5.20 -13.66 -1.37
N ALA A 23 6.45 -13.56 -0.91
CA ALA A 23 7.13 -12.29 -0.73
C ALA A 23 7.93 -11.93 -1.99
N ASN A 24 7.62 -10.79 -2.61
CA ASN A 24 8.37 -10.26 -3.73
C ASN A 24 9.37 -9.21 -3.23
N GLN A 25 10.62 -9.29 -3.68
CA GLN A 25 11.63 -8.27 -3.34
C GLN A 25 11.39 -7.01 -4.17
N SER A 26 11.29 -5.86 -3.51
CA SER A 26 11.31 -4.57 -4.18
C SER A 26 12.73 -4.03 -4.26
N PRO A 27 13.10 -3.37 -5.37
CA PRO A 27 14.38 -2.69 -5.47
C PRO A 27 14.51 -1.58 -4.41
N ILE A 28 15.75 -1.32 -3.98
CA ILE A 28 16.04 -0.30 -2.98
C ILE A 28 15.73 1.08 -3.60
N TYR A 29 14.90 1.87 -2.91
CA TYR A 29 14.60 3.27 -3.28
C TYR A 29 13.91 3.47 -4.65
N ALA A 30 12.97 2.59 -5.00
CA ALA A 30 12.13 2.73 -6.20
C ALA A 30 10.65 2.97 -5.83
N PRO A 31 10.29 4.15 -5.29
CA PRO A 31 8.92 4.46 -4.89
C PRO A 31 7.96 4.52 -6.09
N ASP A 32 8.48 4.80 -7.28
CA ASP A 32 7.75 4.72 -8.55
C ASP A 32 7.28 3.31 -8.86
N LEU A 33 8.00 2.27 -8.39
CA LEU A 33 7.64 0.86 -8.57
C LEU A 33 6.76 0.31 -7.43
N ASN A 34 6.38 1.13 -6.46
CA ASN A 34 5.55 0.72 -5.32
C ASN A 34 4.08 1.11 -5.53
N LEU A 35 3.21 0.11 -5.68
CA LEU A 35 1.76 0.31 -5.81
C LEU A 35 1.17 1.17 -4.68
N GLN A 36 1.67 0.99 -3.45
CA GLN A 36 1.18 1.73 -2.29
C GLN A 36 1.38 3.24 -2.45
N ASP A 37 2.49 3.69 -3.05
CA ASP A 37 2.81 5.10 -3.23
C ASP A 37 1.87 5.77 -4.25
N GLY A 38 1.49 5.06 -5.31
CA GLY A 38 0.50 5.53 -6.28
C GLY A 38 -0.89 5.72 -5.66
N ILE A 39 -1.37 4.72 -4.92
CA ILE A 39 -2.64 4.79 -4.18
C ILE A 39 -2.61 5.93 -3.15
N TRP A 40 -1.52 6.05 -2.40
CA TRP A 40 -1.36 7.08 -1.38
C TRP A 40 -1.30 8.50 -1.97
N SER A 41 -0.66 8.66 -3.12
CA SER A 41 -0.63 9.93 -3.85
C SER A 41 -2.04 10.38 -4.27
N MET A 42 -2.89 9.46 -4.71
CA MET A 42 -4.30 9.76 -5.00
C MET A 42 -5.11 10.12 -3.76
N VAL A 43 -4.89 9.43 -2.63
CA VAL A 43 -5.56 9.77 -1.37
C VAL A 43 -5.18 11.19 -0.94
N LYS A 44 -3.87 11.49 -0.92
CA LYS A 44 -3.35 12.82 -0.54
C LYS A 44 -3.89 13.93 -1.45
N ARG A 45 -4.00 13.70 -2.76
CA ARG A 45 -4.53 14.70 -3.70
C ARG A 45 -5.98 15.11 -3.36
N ASP A 46 -6.78 14.17 -2.89
CA ASP A 46 -8.19 14.40 -2.59
C ASP A 46 -8.42 15.03 -1.20
N ILE A 47 -7.58 14.68 -0.22
CA ILE A 47 -7.76 15.15 1.17
C ILE A 47 -6.79 16.28 1.55
N GLY A 48 -5.85 16.65 0.69
CA GLY A 48 -4.76 17.58 1.02
C GLY A 48 -5.22 18.99 1.40
N ASN A 49 -6.42 19.38 0.98
CA ASN A 49 -7.05 20.66 1.32
C ASN A 49 -8.15 20.54 2.38
N LEU A 50 -8.27 19.39 3.04
CA LEU A 50 -9.26 19.19 4.09
C LEU A 50 -8.85 19.97 5.34
N ALA A 51 -9.61 21.01 5.69
CA ALA A 51 -9.51 21.71 6.96
C ALA A 51 -10.13 20.87 8.09
N ALA A 52 -9.50 19.75 8.42
CA ALA A 52 -9.95 18.86 9.48
C ALA A 52 -9.70 19.48 10.86
N ALA A 53 -10.71 19.47 11.72
CA ALA A 53 -10.57 19.97 13.09
C ALA A 53 -9.84 18.98 14.03
N ASP A 54 -9.78 17.70 13.64
CA ASP A 54 -9.21 16.63 14.44
C ASP A 54 -8.78 15.43 13.57
N LEU A 55 -8.05 14.48 14.19
CA LEU A 55 -7.56 13.28 13.51
C LEU A 55 -8.68 12.33 13.06
N SER A 56 -9.83 12.32 13.75
CA SER A 56 -10.96 11.45 13.39
C SER A 56 -11.55 11.87 12.03
N GLN A 57 -11.58 13.17 11.75
CA GLN A 57 -12.02 13.69 10.45
C GLN A 57 -11.08 13.29 9.32
N ILE A 58 -9.76 13.37 9.54
CA ILE A 58 -8.75 12.89 8.58
C ILE A 58 -8.93 11.39 8.35
N THR A 59 -9.07 10.61 9.43
CA THR A 59 -9.24 9.16 9.38
C THR A 59 -10.48 8.78 8.58
N ARG A 60 -11.60 9.48 8.80
CA ARG A 60 -12.84 9.28 8.05
C ARG A 60 -12.67 9.61 6.57
N ALA A 61 -11.96 10.69 6.24
CA ALA A 61 -11.70 11.10 4.87
C ALA A 61 -10.80 10.10 4.12
N VAL A 62 -9.71 9.66 4.75
CA VAL A 62 -8.81 8.61 4.22
C VAL A 62 -9.60 7.32 3.97
N ASN A 63 -10.34 6.83 4.95
CA ASN A 63 -11.13 5.60 4.82
C ASN A 63 -12.18 5.68 3.72
N ARG A 64 -12.87 6.83 3.62
CA ARG A 64 -13.84 7.07 2.54
C ARG A 64 -13.16 7.02 1.18
N ARG A 65 -11.99 7.66 1.02
CA ARG A 65 -11.28 7.69 -0.26
C ARG A 65 -10.72 6.32 -0.64
N LEU A 66 -10.12 5.60 0.30
CA LEU A 66 -9.67 4.22 0.09
C LEU A 66 -10.84 3.30 -0.32
N LYS A 67 -12.00 3.45 0.34
CA LYS A 67 -13.21 2.71 -0.03
C LYS A 67 -13.64 3.02 -1.47
N MET A 68 -13.60 4.27 -1.92
CA MET A 68 -13.92 4.64 -3.30
C MET A 68 -12.92 4.05 -4.31
N LEU A 69 -11.62 4.11 -4.01
CA LEU A 69 -10.59 3.53 -4.88
C LEU A 69 -10.75 2.02 -5.02
N ARG A 70 -11.16 1.32 -3.95
CA ARG A 70 -11.44 -0.12 -3.98
C ARG A 70 -12.56 -0.50 -4.98
N TYR A 71 -13.48 0.41 -5.27
CA TYR A 71 -14.57 0.19 -6.24
C TYR A 71 -14.29 0.82 -7.61
N ARG A 72 -13.06 1.28 -7.87
CA ARG A 72 -12.63 1.88 -9.14
C ARG A 72 -11.43 1.12 -9.69
N PRO A 73 -11.65 -0.04 -10.34
CA PRO A 73 -10.57 -0.89 -10.82
C PRO A 73 -9.64 -0.16 -11.82
N GLU A 74 -10.14 0.81 -12.56
CA GLU A 74 -9.35 1.61 -13.51
C GLU A 74 -8.30 2.47 -12.81
N ALA A 75 -8.63 3.02 -11.63
CA ALA A 75 -7.70 3.82 -10.85
C ALA A 75 -6.58 2.96 -10.23
N VAL A 76 -6.92 1.75 -9.79
CA VAL A 76 -5.94 0.75 -9.32
C VAL A 76 -5.07 0.28 -10.47
N ASN A 77 -5.67 -0.01 -11.63
CA ASN A 77 -4.93 -0.40 -12.83
C ASN A 77 -3.97 0.70 -13.29
N GLY A 78 -4.39 1.97 -13.25
CA GLY A 78 -3.51 3.10 -13.55
C GLY A 78 -2.28 3.16 -12.63
N CYS A 79 -2.41 2.78 -11.35
CA CYS A 79 -1.25 2.66 -10.45
C CYS A 79 -0.34 1.50 -10.84
N LEU A 80 -0.92 0.34 -11.17
CA LEU A 80 -0.16 -0.84 -11.59
C LEU A 80 0.65 -0.54 -12.86
N THR A 81 0.01 0.10 -13.85
CA THR A 81 0.68 0.56 -15.07
C THR A 81 1.78 1.58 -14.76
N GLY A 82 1.51 2.57 -13.90
CA GLY A 82 2.51 3.56 -13.49
C GLY A 82 3.72 2.95 -12.78
N ALA A 83 3.53 1.85 -12.06
CA ALA A 83 4.58 1.10 -11.38
C ALA A 83 5.25 0.02 -12.26
N GLY A 84 4.88 -0.10 -13.53
CA GLY A 84 5.38 -1.16 -14.42
C GLY A 84 4.96 -2.57 -14.02
N LEU A 85 3.94 -2.71 -13.16
CA LEU A 85 3.40 -3.98 -12.66
C LEU A 85 2.17 -4.43 -13.46
N VAL A 86 2.22 -4.30 -14.79
CA VAL A 86 1.12 -4.74 -15.66
C VAL A 86 1.02 -6.27 -15.59
N LEU A 87 -0.18 -6.76 -15.29
CA LEU A 87 -0.46 -8.20 -15.34
C LEU A 87 -0.66 -8.59 -16.80
N GLU A 88 0.26 -9.37 -17.37
CA GLU A 88 0.03 -10.05 -18.64
C GLU A 88 -1.12 -11.06 -18.46
N ALA A 89 -2.06 -11.07 -19.41
CA ALA A 89 -3.26 -11.91 -19.36
C ALA A 89 -2.99 -13.38 -19.67
#